data_AF-A0A1R1YPM9-F1
#
_entry.id   AF-A0A1R1YPM9-F1
#
_cell.length_a   1.000
_cell.length_b   1.000
_cell.length_c   1.000
_cell.angle_alpha   90.00
_cell.angle_beta   90.00
_cell.angle_gamma   90.00
#
_symmetry.space_group_name_H-M   'P 1'
#
loop_
_entity.id
_entity.type
_entity.pdbx_description
1 polymer ?
#
loop_
_entity_poly.entity_id
_entity_poly.type
_entity_poly.pdbx_seq_one_letter_code
_entity_poly.pdbx_strand_id
1 'polypeptide(L)'
;MSPLLFNIYIDDLAVQLAKTSKVSHIPAALFFADDVQLLPRNRYHAIEMISIVEKWSLINGMSANVNKCGIVTSDIVYPLSINNKLINVVPEYKYLGLPTTCNGINWHKYTSDIAHKAINNLNYLRFIGSKFHPLVRLSLYKTFIKPILEYAAPLVYVSCKEKPSLKKCYIKPLQKVQSRALGWISYSSNHTATIYTRLLQSICGLEGIEDRFKSLLIRFGLHFENLCPTNPAKILAESHHFDDKISLLGSNVHNHSSYTEAISNYKPCDKDDLTSSITKKKKYLNRKLNKIKYANIIKTKTINDRIKEILPVSRHPENFTDISIRLKNPLDAKKAIRYRIGSLCPARKCPVCKNKFRHTHIQRCLKLSNTEQLFTNATTNKLIIRLNLIIAKVKKLHDPP
;
A
#
# COMPACT_ATOMS: atom_id res chain seq x y z
N MET A 1 15.10 18.81 -18.41
CA MET A 1 15.35 20.26 -18.28
C MET A 1 14.07 21.03 -18.00
N SER A 2 12.99 20.84 -18.77
CA SER A 2 11.74 21.62 -18.63
C SER A 2 11.15 21.71 -17.21
N PRO A 3 11.07 20.63 -16.39
CA PRO A 3 10.55 20.75 -15.02
C PRO A 3 11.41 21.63 -14.10
N LEU A 4 12.73 21.60 -14.28
CA LEU A 4 13.65 22.44 -13.52
C LEU A 4 13.51 23.92 -13.94
N LEU A 5 13.39 24.16 -15.25
CA LEU A 5 13.17 25.50 -15.78
C LEU A 5 11.84 26.08 -15.28
N PHE A 6 10.79 25.28 -15.21
CA PHE A 6 9.51 25.73 -14.66
C PHE A 6 9.62 26.07 -13.16
N ASN A 7 10.36 25.27 -12.38
CA ASN A 7 10.61 25.60 -10.97
C ASN A 7 11.38 26.92 -10.80
N ILE A 8 12.37 27.19 -11.65
CA ILE A 8 13.10 28.47 -11.65
C ILE A 8 12.15 29.61 -12.04
N TYR A 9 11.30 29.37 -13.05
CA TYR A 9 10.37 30.36 -13.57
C TYR A 9 9.32 30.80 -12.55
N ILE A 10 8.78 29.87 -11.75
CA ILE A 10 7.72 30.16 -10.78
C ILE A 10 8.26 30.57 -9.40
N ASP A 11 9.59 30.56 -9.20
CA ASP A 11 10.22 30.76 -7.89
C ASP A 11 9.94 32.16 -7.31
N ASP A 12 9.92 33.19 -8.15
CA ASP A 12 9.65 34.57 -7.72
C ASP A 12 8.22 34.73 -7.18
N LEU A 13 7.23 34.01 -7.73
CA LEU A 13 5.88 33.94 -7.15
C LEU A 13 5.91 33.27 -5.77
N ALA A 14 6.63 32.15 -5.63
CA ALA A 14 6.76 31.46 -4.36
C ALA A 14 7.42 32.36 -3.31
N VAL A 15 8.47 33.11 -3.68
CA VAL A 15 9.14 34.09 -2.81
C VAL A 15 8.20 35.24 -2.43
N GLN A 16 7.40 35.76 -3.36
CA GLN A 16 6.43 36.84 -3.08
C GLN A 16 5.35 36.37 -2.10
N LEU A 17 4.79 35.18 -2.29
CA LEU A 17 3.80 34.62 -1.37
C LEU A 17 4.42 34.26 -0.01
N ALA A 18 5.67 33.77 0.02
CA ALA A 18 6.34 33.47 1.28
C ALA A 18 6.47 34.72 2.19
N LYS A 19 6.66 35.91 1.61
CA LYS A 19 6.73 37.19 2.34
C LYS A 19 5.42 37.58 3.03
N THR A 20 4.27 37.05 2.61
CA THR A 20 2.98 37.30 3.29
C THR A 20 2.78 36.41 4.52
N SER A 21 3.61 35.38 4.68
CA SER A 21 3.56 34.54 5.87
C SER A 21 4.02 35.34 7.09
N LYS A 22 3.12 35.53 8.05
CA LYS A 22 3.46 36.09 9.37
C LYS A 22 3.64 35.01 10.44
N VAL A 23 3.53 33.73 10.06
CA VAL A 23 3.73 32.58 10.97
C VAL A 23 5.04 31.93 10.57
N SER A 24 6.01 31.90 11.48
CA SER A 24 7.41 31.55 11.21
C SER A 24 7.66 30.13 10.67
N HIS A 25 6.64 29.25 10.68
CA HIS A 25 6.81 27.84 10.36
C HIS A 25 5.76 27.25 9.41
N ILE A 26 4.64 27.94 9.17
CA ILE A 26 3.62 27.49 8.22
C ILE A 26 3.81 28.28 6.92
N PRO A 27 4.06 27.61 5.77
CA PRO A 27 4.18 28.32 4.51
C PRO A 27 2.85 28.96 4.13
N ALA A 28 2.88 30.18 3.58
CA ALA A 28 1.67 30.85 3.10
C ALA A 28 1.06 30.13 1.88
N ALA A 29 1.88 29.44 1.09
CA ALA A 29 1.43 28.67 -0.06
C ALA A 29 2.26 27.40 -0.27
N LEU A 30 1.65 26.38 -0.88
CA LEU A 30 2.29 25.14 -1.28
C LEU A 30 2.29 25.04 -2.80
N PHE A 31 3.42 24.62 -3.37
CA PHE A 31 3.64 24.52 -4.80
C PHE A 31 3.93 23.08 -5.18
N PHE A 32 3.30 22.63 -6.27
CA PHE A 32 3.67 21.39 -6.95
C PHE A 32 3.46 21.57 -8.45
N ALA A 33 4.55 21.85 -9.16
CA ALA A 33 4.47 22.33 -10.54
C ALA A 33 3.49 23.52 -10.64
N ASP A 34 2.50 23.46 -11.52
CA ASP A 34 1.49 24.50 -11.73
C ASP A 34 0.36 24.51 -10.69
N ASP A 35 0.23 23.44 -9.88
CA ASP A 35 -0.74 23.40 -8.78
C ASP A 35 -0.22 24.22 -7.59
N VAL A 36 -0.88 25.36 -7.34
CA VAL A 36 -0.59 26.25 -6.20
C VAL A 36 -1.75 26.24 -5.21
N GLN A 37 -1.46 25.87 -3.97
CA GLN A 37 -2.42 25.94 -2.86
C GLN A 37 -2.09 27.13 -1.96
N LEU A 38 -2.99 28.10 -1.88
CA LEU A 38 -2.88 29.23 -0.94
C LEU A 38 -3.45 28.81 0.42
N LEU A 39 -2.79 29.22 1.50
CA LEU A 39 -3.17 28.93 2.90
C LEU A 39 -3.44 30.24 3.66
N PRO A 40 -4.49 31.00 3.29
CA PRO A 40 -4.80 32.26 3.95
C PRO A 40 -5.34 32.04 5.37
N ARG A 41 -5.07 32.98 6.28
CA ARG A 41 -5.53 32.93 7.68
C ARG A 41 -6.91 33.53 7.87
N ASN A 42 -7.28 34.43 6.97
CA ASN A 42 -8.54 35.14 6.95
C ASN A 42 -8.77 35.67 5.53
N ARG A 43 -9.94 36.28 5.33
CA ARG A 43 -10.34 36.86 4.04
C ARG A 43 -9.37 37.90 3.50
N TYR A 44 -8.90 38.82 4.33
CA TYR A 44 -7.98 39.88 3.88
C TYR A 44 -6.67 39.31 3.36
N HIS A 45 -6.11 38.32 4.07
CA HIS A 45 -4.91 37.61 3.61
C HIS A 45 -5.17 36.84 2.30
N ALA A 46 -6.36 36.25 2.13
CA ALA A 46 -6.72 35.58 0.88
C ALA A 46 -6.75 36.56 -0.31
N ILE A 47 -7.34 37.75 -0.13
CA ILE A 47 -7.39 38.80 -1.16
C ILE A 47 -5.98 39.26 -1.50
N GLU A 48 -5.14 39.56 -0.51
CA GLU A 48 -3.74 39.94 -0.69
C GLU A 48 -2.97 38.90 -1.52
N MET A 49 -3.07 37.62 -1.15
CA MET A 49 -2.40 36.53 -1.85
C MET A 49 -2.92 36.35 -3.29
N ILE A 50 -4.23 36.47 -3.52
CA ILE A 50 -4.81 36.40 -4.87
C ILE A 50 -4.29 37.54 -5.73
N SER A 51 -4.23 38.77 -5.22
CA SER A 51 -3.70 39.92 -5.95
C SER A 51 -2.23 39.75 -6.33
N ILE A 52 -1.42 39.10 -5.49
CA ILE A 52 -0.03 38.72 -5.84
C ILE A 52 -0.03 37.75 -7.02
N VAL A 53 -0.87 36.70 -6.97
CA VAL A 53 -0.97 35.70 -8.05
C VAL A 53 -1.45 36.34 -9.35
N GLU A 54 -2.45 37.23 -9.32
CA GLU A 54 -2.97 37.94 -10.49
C GLU A 54 -1.90 38.82 -11.13
N LYS A 55 -1.24 39.66 -10.32
CA LYS A 55 -0.17 40.54 -10.79
C LYS A 55 0.99 39.76 -11.39
N TRP A 56 1.44 38.72 -10.70
CA TRP A 56 2.51 37.86 -11.20
C TRP A 56 2.11 37.18 -12.51
N SER A 57 0.88 36.65 -12.58
CA SER A 57 0.37 35.97 -13.78
C SER A 57 0.34 36.93 -14.97
N LEU A 58 -0.11 38.17 -14.78
CA LEU A 58 -0.14 39.18 -15.81
C LEU A 58 1.26 39.52 -16.34
N ILE A 59 2.22 39.76 -15.45
CA ILE A 59 3.61 40.11 -15.81
C ILE A 59 4.29 38.98 -16.58
N ASN A 60 4.04 37.74 -16.16
CA ASN A 60 4.69 36.56 -16.69
C ASN A 60 3.87 35.87 -17.80
N GLY A 61 2.84 36.51 -18.35
CA GLY A 61 2.02 35.94 -19.43
C GLY A 61 1.36 34.60 -19.08
N MET A 62 1.09 34.36 -17.79
CA MET A 62 0.43 33.16 -17.27
C MET A 62 -1.05 33.45 -17.00
N SER A 63 -1.86 32.39 -16.91
CA SER A 63 -3.28 32.51 -16.57
C SER A 63 -3.74 31.38 -15.67
N ALA A 64 -4.46 31.71 -14.60
CA ALA A 64 -5.10 30.72 -13.75
C ALA A 64 -6.30 30.06 -14.45
N ASN A 65 -6.40 28.73 -14.38
CA ASN A 65 -7.58 28.00 -14.83
C ASN A 65 -8.65 28.02 -13.72
N VAL A 66 -9.47 29.07 -13.70
CA VAL A 66 -10.45 29.32 -12.63
C VAL A 66 -11.44 28.17 -12.44
N ASN A 67 -11.78 27.44 -13.51
CA ASN A 67 -12.67 26.27 -13.44
C ASN A 67 -12.07 25.11 -12.64
N LYS A 68 -10.74 25.06 -12.52
CA LYS A 68 -10.03 24.09 -11.67
C LYS A 68 -9.77 24.64 -10.28
N CYS A 69 -9.92 25.94 -10.03
CA CYS A 69 -9.73 26.53 -8.70
C CYS A 69 -10.93 26.22 -7.79
N GLY A 70 -10.68 26.10 -6.49
CA GLY A 70 -11.74 25.89 -5.51
C GLY A 70 -11.35 26.43 -4.13
N ILE A 71 -12.34 26.92 -3.40
CA ILE A 71 -12.19 27.38 -2.02
C ILE A 71 -12.82 26.35 -1.10
N VAL A 72 -12.06 25.89 -0.11
CA VAL A 72 -12.53 25.02 0.96
C VAL A 72 -12.51 25.82 2.26
N THR A 73 -13.67 26.05 2.85
CA THR A 73 -13.82 26.84 4.09
C THR A 73 -14.96 26.31 4.97
N SER A 74 -14.88 26.53 6.27
CA SER A 74 -15.96 26.33 7.23
C SER A 74 -16.83 27.58 7.45
N ASP A 75 -16.37 28.75 7.00
CA ASP A 75 -16.97 30.04 7.31
C ASP A 75 -18.00 30.48 6.26
N ILE A 76 -18.78 31.52 6.60
CA ILE A 76 -19.74 32.16 5.68
C ILE A 76 -18.99 32.60 4.41
N VAL A 77 -19.53 32.14 3.27
CA VAL A 77 -18.92 32.29 1.96
C VAL A 77 -18.99 33.74 1.49
N TYR A 78 -17.82 34.34 1.30
CA TYR A 78 -17.70 35.55 0.51
C TYR A 78 -17.12 35.22 -0.86
N PRO A 79 -17.64 35.83 -1.94
CA PRO A 79 -17.05 35.66 -3.25
C PRO A 79 -15.59 36.13 -3.23
N LEU A 80 -14.71 35.26 -3.70
CA LEU A 80 -13.36 35.61 -4.13
C LEU A 80 -13.31 35.38 -5.64
N SER A 81 -12.59 36.25 -6.33
CA SER A 81 -12.40 36.18 -7.77
C SER A 81 -10.92 36.20 -8.09
N ILE A 82 -10.56 35.56 -9.19
CA ILE A 82 -9.23 35.68 -9.81
C ILE A 82 -9.44 36.03 -11.28
N ASN A 83 -8.75 37.06 -11.77
CA ASN A 83 -8.91 37.65 -13.10
C ASN A 83 -10.39 37.95 -13.42
N ASN A 84 -11.10 38.60 -12.49
CA ASN A 84 -12.53 38.93 -12.57
C ASN A 84 -13.49 37.73 -12.72
N LYS A 85 -13.03 36.50 -12.46
CA LYS A 85 -13.87 35.29 -12.47
C LYS A 85 -14.00 34.76 -11.06
N LEU A 86 -15.23 34.47 -10.64
CA LEU A 86 -15.52 33.91 -9.32
C LEU A 86 -14.90 32.52 -9.16
N ILE A 87 -14.29 32.28 -8.01
CA ILE A 87 -13.78 30.95 -7.63
C ILE A 87 -14.90 30.20 -6.92
N ASN A 88 -15.12 28.95 -7.33
CA ASN A 88 -16.16 28.12 -6.72
C ASN A 88 -15.81 27.77 -5.27
N VAL A 89 -16.77 27.91 -4.37
CA VAL A 89 -16.67 27.32 -3.04
C VAL A 89 -17.14 25.87 -3.11
N VAL A 90 -16.28 24.96 -2.64
CA VAL A 90 -16.51 23.52 -2.68
C VAL A 90 -16.36 22.93 -1.28
N PRO A 91 -17.20 21.95 -0.89
CA PRO A 91 -17.09 21.32 0.42
C PRO A 91 -15.81 20.47 0.56
N GLU A 92 -15.23 20.07 -0.57
CA GLU A 92 -14.06 19.22 -0.66
C GLU A 92 -13.29 19.54 -1.94
N TYR A 93 -11.96 19.60 -1.83
CA TYR A 93 -11.07 19.78 -2.97
C TYR A 93 -9.99 18.71 -2.99
N LYS A 94 -9.64 18.21 -4.18
CA LYS A 94 -8.65 17.14 -4.34
C LYS A 94 -7.29 17.72 -4.67
N TYR A 95 -6.42 17.82 -3.67
CA TYR A 95 -5.06 18.32 -3.83
C TYR A 95 -4.05 17.16 -3.84
N LEU A 96 -3.24 17.05 -4.90
CA LEU A 96 -2.27 15.96 -5.11
C LEU A 96 -2.85 14.54 -4.92
N GLY A 97 -4.11 14.37 -5.31
CA GLY A 97 -4.82 13.10 -5.19
C GLY A 97 -5.47 12.82 -3.83
N LEU A 98 -5.32 13.71 -2.86
CA LEU A 98 -5.93 13.61 -1.53
C LEU A 98 -7.18 14.52 -1.45
N PRO A 99 -8.37 13.96 -1.18
CA PRO A 99 -9.57 14.76 -0.94
C PRO A 99 -9.47 15.45 0.42
N THR A 100 -9.56 16.77 0.43
CA THR A 100 -9.38 17.61 1.62
C THR A 100 -10.61 18.48 1.84
N THR A 101 -11.10 18.51 3.07
CA THR A 101 -12.15 19.41 3.55
C THR A 101 -11.54 20.46 4.47
N CYS A 102 -12.37 21.38 5.00
CA CYS A 102 -11.94 22.34 6.02
C CYS A 102 -11.41 21.66 7.29
N ASN A 103 -11.77 20.38 7.51
CA ASN A 103 -11.35 19.56 8.65
C ASN A 103 -10.16 18.62 8.31
N GLY A 104 -9.49 18.83 7.17
CA GLY A 104 -8.35 18.02 6.73
C GLY A 104 -8.73 16.90 5.75
N ILE A 105 -7.89 15.88 5.67
CA ILE A 105 -8.01 14.82 4.65
C ILE A 105 -9.19 13.90 4.94
N ASN A 106 -10.05 13.71 3.95
CA ASN A 106 -11.15 12.75 3.98
C ASN A 106 -10.65 11.33 3.68
N TRP A 107 -10.12 10.65 4.70
CA TRP A 107 -9.55 9.30 4.57
C TRP A 107 -10.54 8.23 4.11
N HIS A 108 -11.82 8.35 4.50
CA HIS A 108 -12.85 7.42 4.05
C HIS A 108 -13.03 7.51 2.54
N LYS A 109 -13.20 8.73 2.01
CA LYS A 109 -13.32 8.93 0.57
C LYS A 109 -12.05 8.54 -0.17
N TYR A 110 -10.89 8.97 0.32
CA TYR A 110 -9.60 8.62 -0.27
C TYR A 110 -9.43 7.11 -0.44
N THR A 111 -9.62 6.34 0.64
CA THR A 111 -9.43 4.89 0.62
C THR A 111 -10.47 4.17 -0.25
N SER A 112 -11.70 4.69 -0.32
CA SER A 112 -12.73 4.22 -1.25
C SER A 112 -12.33 4.46 -2.72
N ASP A 113 -11.95 5.69 -3.05
CA ASP A 113 -11.61 6.12 -4.42
C ASP A 113 -10.42 5.32 -4.97
N ILE A 114 -9.34 5.19 -4.19
CA ILE A 114 -8.17 4.40 -4.63
C ILE A 114 -8.49 2.91 -4.72
N ALA A 115 -9.38 2.39 -3.87
CA ALA A 115 -9.83 1.01 -3.97
C ALA A 115 -10.63 0.77 -5.25
N HIS A 116 -11.55 1.69 -5.59
CA HIS A 116 -12.30 1.66 -6.85
C HIS A 116 -11.37 1.71 -8.06
N LYS A 117 -10.43 2.67 -8.10
CA LYS A 117 -9.42 2.78 -9.16
C LYS A 117 -8.59 1.49 -9.29
N ALA A 118 -8.11 0.96 -8.16
CA ALA A 118 -7.32 -0.27 -8.15
C ALA A 118 -8.12 -1.50 -8.58
N ILE A 119 -9.41 -1.60 -8.23
CA ILE A 119 -10.29 -2.68 -8.68
C ILE A 119 -10.51 -2.62 -10.19
N ASN A 120 -10.72 -1.43 -10.75
CA ASN A 120 -10.90 -1.26 -12.20
C ASN A 120 -9.64 -1.70 -12.96
N ASN A 121 -8.47 -1.26 -12.52
CA ASN A 121 -7.19 -1.72 -13.08
C ASN A 121 -7.00 -3.23 -12.92
N LEU A 122 -7.36 -3.80 -11.76
CA LEU A 122 -7.29 -5.24 -11.55
C LEU A 122 -8.23 -6.01 -12.49
N ASN A 123 -9.45 -5.51 -12.72
CA ASN A 123 -10.39 -6.14 -13.64
C ASN A 123 -9.87 -6.14 -15.08
N TYR A 124 -9.26 -5.04 -15.52
CA TYR A 124 -8.57 -4.98 -16.80
C TYR A 124 -7.43 -6.00 -16.89
N LEU A 125 -6.55 -6.07 -15.89
CA LEU A 125 -5.47 -7.07 -15.84
C LEU A 125 -5.98 -8.51 -15.81
N ARG A 126 -7.11 -8.76 -15.15
CA ARG A 126 -7.77 -10.08 -15.11
C ARG A 126 -8.30 -10.50 -16.48
N PHE A 127 -8.83 -9.55 -17.25
CA PHE A 127 -9.33 -9.77 -18.60
C PHE A 127 -8.19 -10.19 -19.52
N ILE A 128 -7.12 -9.38 -19.62
CA ILE A 128 -5.98 -9.67 -20.51
C ILE A 128 -5.11 -10.83 -20.01
N GLY A 129 -5.02 -11.02 -18.69
CA GLY A 129 -4.10 -11.96 -18.04
C GLY A 129 -4.74 -13.27 -17.56
N SER A 130 -5.87 -13.67 -18.15
CA SER A 130 -6.66 -14.83 -17.72
C SER A 130 -5.90 -16.16 -17.78
N LYS A 131 -4.89 -16.27 -18.64
CA LYS A 131 -3.99 -17.43 -18.78
C LYS A 131 -2.59 -17.23 -18.21
N PHE A 132 -2.26 -16.03 -17.73
CA PHE A 132 -0.91 -15.73 -17.22
C PHE A 132 -0.52 -16.62 -16.03
N HIS A 133 0.77 -16.92 -15.96
CA HIS A 133 1.40 -17.64 -14.86
C HIS A 133 1.25 -16.86 -13.53
N PRO A 134 1.14 -17.52 -12.35
CA PRO A 134 0.95 -16.82 -11.06
C PRO A 134 2.04 -15.79 -10.76
N LEU A 135 3.29 -16.08 -11.10
CA LEU A 135 4.38 -15.11 -10.91
C LEU A 135 4.19 -13.86 -11.75
N VAL A 136 3.76 -13.99 -13.00
CA VAL A 136 3.47 -12.84 -13.86
C VAL A 136 2.34 -12.01 -13.26
N ARG A 137 1.27 -12.66 -12.78
CA ARG A 137 0.17 -11.97 -12.07
C ARG A 137 0.63 -11.26 -10.81
N LEU A 138 1.49 -11.90 -10.02
CA LEU A 138 2.06 -11.33 -8.81
C LEU A 138 2.92 -10.10 -9.13
N SER A 139 3.72 -10.17 -10.20
CA SER A 139 4.49 -9.03 -10.70
C SER A 139 3.58 -7.89 -11.16
N LEU A 140 2.57 -8.18 -11.98
CA LEU A 140 1.58 -7.17 -12.43
C LEU A 140 0.84 -6.52 -11.26
N TYR A 141 0.45 -7.29 -10.24
CA TYR A 141 -0.12 -6.74 -9.00
C TYR A 141 0.86 -5.79 -8.31
N LYS A 142 2.12 -6.20 -8.12
CA LYS A 142 3.15 -5.39 -7.47
C LYS A 142 3.48 -4.11 -8.26
N THR A 143 3.38 -4.15 -9.58
CA THR A 143 3.72 -3.03 -10.47
C THR A 143 2.56 -2.05 -10.64
N PHE A 144 1.34 -2.52 -10.86
CA PHE A 144 0.22 -1.65 -11.29
C PHE A 144 -0.85 -1.43 -10.23
N ILE A 145 -1.04 -2.37 -9.30
CA ILE A 145 -2.13 -2.31 -8.32
C ILE A 145 -1.61 -1.83 -6.97
N LYS A 146 -0.53 -2.45 -6.48
CA LYS A 146 0.06 -2.16 -5.18
C LYS A 146 0.45 -0.69 -5.00
N PRO A 147 1.06 0.01 -6.00
CA PRO A 147 1.40 1.43 -5.82
C PRO A 147 0.19 2.34 -5.63
N ILE A 148 -0.96 2.02 -6.27
CA ILE A 148 -2.21 2.78 -6.10
C ILE A 148 -2.68 2.71 -4.65
N LEU A 149 -2.56 1.53 -4.02
CA LEU A 149 -2.95 1.32 -2.63
C LEU A 149 -1.95 1.93 -1.64
N GLU A 150 -0.70 2.16 -2.04
CA GLU A 150 0.41 2.53 -1.13
C GLU A 150 0.74 4.02 -1.11
N TYR A 151 0.17 4.84 -2.00
CA TYR A 151 0.53 6.25 -2.19
C TYR A 151 0.57 7.05 -0.87
N ALA A 152 -0.50 7.04 -0.07
CA ALA A 152 -0.55 7.72 1.23
C ALA A 152 -0.52 6.75 2.44
N ALA A 153 0.03 5.55 2.26
CA ALA A 153 -0.05 4.48 3.26
C ALA A 153 0.44 4.84 4.68
N PRO A 154 1.58 5.55 4.87
CA PRO A 154 2.00 5.98 6.20
C PRO A 154 0.96 6.85 6.92
N LEU A 155 0.36 7.78 6.19
CA LEU A 155 -0.61 8.73 6.72
C LEU A 155 -1.92 8.03 7.09
N VAL A 156 -2.42 7.16 6.20
CA VAL A 156 -3.61 6.32 6.48
C VAL A 156 -3.40 5.45 7.72
N TYR A 157 -2.19 4.92 7.92
CA TYR A 157 -1.87 4.12 9.11
C TYR A 157 -1.99 4.93 10.41
N VAL A 158 -1.39 6.13 10.43
CA VAL A 158 -1.46 7.03 11.59
C VAL A 158 -2.90 7.46 11.85
N SER A 159 -3.66 7.82 10.81
CA SER A 159 -5.07 8.19 10.98
C SER A 159 -5.96 7.04 11.45
N CYS A 160 -5.61 5.78 11.18
CA CYS A 160 -6.28 4.63 11.78
C CYS A 160 -6.00 4.50 13.29
N LYS A 161 -4.85 4.99 13.77
CA LYS A 161 -4.48 5.00 15.20
C LYS A 161 -5.14 6.14 15.94
N GLU A 162 -5.23 7.31 15.32
CA GLU A 162 -5.95 8.48 15.85
C GLU A 162 -7.45 8.23 15.97
N LYS A 163 -8.04 7.54 14.96
CA LYS A 163 -9.49 7.25 14.92
C LYS A 163 -9.74 5.73 14.84
N PRO A 164 -9.53 4.97 15.93
CA PRO A 164 -9.66 3.50 15.92
C PRO A 164 -11.05 3.01 15.48
N SER A 165 -12.10 3.75 15.79
CA SER A 165 -13.48 3.46 15.37
C SER A 165 -13.65 3.47 13.84
N LEU A 166 -12.88 4.29 13.13
CA LEU A 166 -12.94 4.44 11.66
C LEU A 166 -11.93 3.56 10.91
N LYS A 167 -10.96 2.95 11.61
CA LYS A 167 -9.95 2.07 11.02
C LYS A 167 -10.55 1.02 10.07
N LYS A 168 -11.66 0.39 10.48
CA LYS A 168 -12.32 -0.63 9.64
C LYS A 168 -12.80 -0.04 8.32
N CYS A 169 -13.35 1.18 8.33
CA CYS A 169 -13.83 1.87 7.14
C CYS A 169 -12.67 2.23 6.20
N TYR A 170 -11.50 2.59 6.73
CA TYR A 170 -10.33 2.95 5.91
C TYR A 170 -9.65 1.72 5.30
N ILE A 171 -9.48 0.65 6.08
CA ILE A 171 -8.64 -0.49 5.68
C ILE A 171 -9.42 -1.56 4.89
N LYS A 172 -10.72 -1.76 5.18
CA LYS A 172 -11.52 -2.84 4.57
C LYS A 172 -11.63 -2.73 3.03
N PRO A 173 -11.82 -1.53 2.42
CA PRO A 173 -11.82 -1.40 0.96
C PRO A 173 -10.51 -1.88 0.32
N LEU A 174 -9.38 -1.50 0.92
CA LEU A 174 -8.03 -1.86 0.46
C LEU A 174 -7.75 -3.36 0.62
N GLN A 175 -8.16 -3.94 1.75
CA GLN A 175 -8.07 -5.39 1.97
C GLN A 175 -8.90 -6.17 0.93
N LYS A 176 -10.08 -5.66 0.57
CA LYS A 176 -10.92 -6.28 -0.47
C LYS A 176 -10.23 -6.29 -1.83
N VAL A 177 -9.53 -5.21 -2.18
CA VAL A 177 -8.69 -5.16 -3.40
C VAL A 177 -7.61 -6.24 -3.34
N GLN A 178 -6.86 -6.31 -2.24
CA GLN A 178 -5.79 -7.28 -2.07
C GLN A 178 -6.31 -8.73 -2.12
N SER A 179 -7.39 -9.06 -1.42
CA SER A 179 -7.99 -10.41 -1.46
C SER A 179 -8.44 -10.79 -2.87
N ARG A 180 -9.01 -9.88 -3.65
CA ARG A 180 -9.36 -10.13 -5.06
C ARG A 180 -8.12 -10.35 -5.93
N ALA A 181 -7.08 -9.55 -5.74
CA ALA A 181 -5.83 -9.71 -6.45
C ALA A 181 -5.17 -11.07 -6.11
N LEU A 182 -5.18 -11.47 -4.84
CA LEU A 182 -4.70 -12.78 -4.40
C LEU A 182 -5.49 -13.92 -5.02
N GLY A 183 -6.82 -13.78 -5.16
CA GLY A 183 -7.64 -14.75 -5.88
C GLY A 183 -7.25 -14.89 -7.35
N TRP A 184 -7.04 -13.76 -8.02
CA TRP A 184 -6.54 -13.76 -9.40
C TRP A 184 -5.16 -14.42 -9.51
N ILE A 185 -4.20 -14.04 -8.65
CA ILE A 185 -2.84 -14.61 -8.63
C ILE A 185 -2.90 -16.14 -8.40
N SER A 186 -3.79 -16.60 -7.52
CA SER A 186 -3.85 -17.98 -7.08
C SER A 186 -4.84 -18.87 -7.84
N TYR A 187 -5.41 -18.38 -8.95
CA TYR A 187 -6.48 -19.06 -9.71
C TYR A 187 -7.70 -19.45 -8.86
N SER A 188 -8.00 -18.65 -7.85
CA SER A 188 -9.08 -18.87 -6.89
C SER A 188 -10.23 -17.88 -7.09
N SER A 189 -11.44 -18.30 -6.72
CA SER A 189 -12.60 -17.40 -6.68
C SER A 189 -12.39 -16.29 -5.64
N ASN A 190 -13.13 -15.18 -5.76
CA ASN A 190 -13.11 -14.11 -4.77
C ASN A 190 -13.50 -14.60 -3.37
N HIS A 191 -14.47 -15.52 -3.28
CA HIS A 191 -14.92 -16.10 -2.02
C HIS A 191 -13.80 -16.92 -1.36
N THR A 192 -13.19 -17.84 -2.13
CA THR A 192 -12.04 -18.63 -1.68
C THR A 192 -10.90 -17.74 -1.24
N ALA A 193 -10.58 -16.71 -2.01
CA ALA A 193 -9.48 -15.80 -1.69
C ALA A 193 -9.75 -15.01 -0.42
N THR A 194 -10.99 -14.63 -0.16
CA THR A 194 -11.40 -13.96 1.09
C THR A 194 -11.18 -14.89 2.30
N ILE A 195 -11.66 -16.13 2.23
CA ILE A 195 -11.51 -17.13 3.30
C ILE A 195 -10.04 -17.41 3.59
N TYR A 196 -9.23 -17.63 2.54
CA TYR A 196 -7.83 -18.00 2.66
C TYR A 196 -6.88 -16.82 2.52
N THR A 197 -7.33 -15.58 2.77
CA THR A 197 -6.55 -14.35 2.51
C THR A 197 -5.15 -14.43 3.11
N ARG A 198 -5.04 -14.81 4.40
CA ARG A 198 -3.75 -14.90 5.12
C ARG A 198 -2.83 -15.96 4.55
N LEU A 199 -3.38 -17.11 4.18
CA LEU A 199 -2.60 -18.18 3.56
C LEU A 199 -2.12 -17.78 2.17
N LEU A 200 -2.95 -17.10 1.38
CA LEU A 200 -2.56 -16.60 0.06
C LEU A 200 -1.52 -15.46 0.15
N GLN A 201 -1.64 -14.57 1.14
CA GLN A 201 -0.60 -13.60 1.50
C GLN A 201 0.73 -14.31 1.78
N SER A 202 0.68 -15.37 2.58
CA SER A 202 1.83 -16.21 2.91
C SER A 202 2.46 -16.89 1.69
N ILE A 203 1.66 -17.51 0.84
CA ILE A 203 2.08 -18.16 -0.41
C ILE A 203 2.71 -17.14 -1.37
N CYS A 204 2.13 -15.94 -1.47
CA CYS A 204 2.62 -14.90 -2.38
C CYS A 204 3.78 -14.06 -1.81
N GLY A 205 4.20 -14.30 -0.57
CA GLY A 205 5.20 -13.46 0.10
C GLY A 205 4.76 -11.99 0.20
N LEU A 206 3.46 -11.75 0.43
CA LEU A 206 2.85 -10.43 0.55
C LEU A 206 2.38 -10.18 1.98
N GLU A 207 2.71 -9.00 2.53
CA GLU A 207 2.17 -8.53 3.80
C GLU A 207 0.68 -8.19 3.65
N GLY A 208 -0.07 -8.28 4.74
CA GLY A 208 -1.40 -7.69 4.80
C GLY A 208 -1.32 -6.16 4.66
N ILE A 209 -2.41 -5.52 4.22
CA ILE A 209 -2.46 -4.06 4.01
C ILE A 209 -1.95 -3.28 5.22
N GLU A 210 -2.42 -3.62 6.42
CA GLU A 210 -2.04 -2.90 7.64
C GLU A 210 -0.55 -3.10 7.99
N ASP A 211 -0.06 -4.34 7.93
CA ASP A 211 1.36 -4.65 8.17
C ASP A 211 2.27 -3.93 7.17
N ARG A 212 1.84 -3.90 5.91
CA ARG A 212 2.55 -3.22 4.83
C ARG A 212 2.59 -1.72 5.04
N PHE A 213 1.48 -1.13 5.49
CA PHE A 213 1.40 0.31 5.78
C PHE A 213 2.32 0.67 6.96
N LYS A 214 2.38 -0.18 8.01
CA LYS A 214 3.36 -0.04 9.09
C LYS A 214 4.80 -0.10 8.55
N SER A 215 5.10 -1.06 7.69
CA SER A 215 6.42 -1.19 7.04
C SER A 215 6.79 0.04 6.20
N LEU A 216 5.81 0.70 5.57
CA LEU A 216 6.01 1.96 4.83
C LEU A 216 6.17 3.16 5.76
N LEU A 217 5.45 3.21 6.87
CA LEU A 217 5.63 4.24 7.91
C LEU A 217 7.03 4.19 8.52
N ILE A 218 7.57 2.98 8.75
CA ILE A 218 8.96 2.81 9.20
C ILE A 218 9.95 3.36 8.16
N ARG A 219 9.69 3.17 6.86
CA ARG A 219 10.52 3.77 5.79
C ARG A 219 10.36 5.28 5.72
N PHE A 220 9.15 5.78 5.94
CA PHE A 220 8.88 7.21 6.00
C PHE A 220 9.71 7.88 7.09
N GLY A 221 9.83 7.30 8.29
CA GLY A 221 10.70 7.82 9.36
C GLY A 221 12.16 7.98 8.92
N LEU A 222 12.72 6.99 8.21
CA LEU A 222 14.07 7.11 7.64
C LEU A 222 14.16 8.23 6.60
N HIS A 223 13.16 8.39 5.73
CA HIS A 223 13.15 9.47 4.76
C HIS A 223 13.07 10.84 5.43
N PHE A 224 12.22 10.97 6.45
CA PHE A 224 12.03 12.20 7.20
C PHE A 224 13.29 12.61 7.96
N GLU A 225 13.93 11.67 8.67
CA GLU A 225 15.17 11.93 9.41
C GLU A 225 16.25 12.54 8.50
N ASN A 226 16.36 12.03 7.27
CA ASN A 226 17.35 12.44 6.27
C ASN A 226 16.94 13.68 5.46
N LEU A 227 15.83 14.35 5.79
CA LEU A 227 15.51 15.64 5.18
C LEU A 227 16.52 16.70 5.60
N CYS A 228 16.79 17.64 4.67
CA CYS A 228 17.57 18.84 4.94
C CYS A 228 16.99 19.56 6.18
N PRO A 229 17.82 20.08 7.11
CA PRO A 229 17.33 20.87 8.24
C PRO A 229 16.44 22.05 7.82
N THR A 230 16.71 22.66 6.66
CA THR A 230 15.90 23.75 6.10
C THR A 230 14.64 23.28 5.37
N ASN A 231 14.36 21.97 5.34
CA ASN A 231 13.16 21.46 4.69
C ASN A 231 11.92 21.96 5.46
N PRO A 232 10.90 22.53 4.77
CA PRO A 232 9.71 23.05 5.43
C PRO A 232 9.00 22.03 6.32
N ALA A 233 8.97 20.75 5.94
CA ALA A 233 8.34 19.71 6.77
C ALA A 233 9.11 19.43 8.06
N LYS A 234 10.43 19.62 8.06
CA LYS A 234 11.28 19.43 9.25
C LYS A 234 11.14 20.61 10.21
N ILE A 235 11.22 21.83 9.69
CA ILE A 235 10.93 23.08 10.42
C ILE A 235 9.53 23.02 11.05
N LEU A 236 8.53 22.59 10.27
CA LEU A 236 7.15 22.48 10.74
C LEU A 236 7.00 21.45 11.88
N ALA A 237 7.64 20.29 11.76
CA ALA A 237 7.56 19.25 12.79
C ALA A 237 8.29 19.62 14.09
N GLU A 238 9.35 20.41 14.01
CA GLU A 238 10.12 20.90 15.17
C GLU A 238 9.45 22.10 15.86
N SER A 239 8.46 22.73 15.21
CA SER A 239 7.72 23.85 15.80
C SER A 239 6.73 23.40 16.89
N HIS A 240 6.75 24.06 18.04
CA HIS A 240 5.95 23.74 19.23
C HIS A 240 4.43 24.06 19.12
N HIS A 241 3.91 24.31 17.92
CA HIS A 241 2.52 24.77 17.71
C HIS A 241 1.51 23.64 17.47
N PHE A 242 1.91 22.37 17.52
CA PHE A 242 1.07 21.22 17.15
C PHE A 242 0.70 20.29 18.30
N ASP A 243 0.58 20.82 19.53
CA ASP A 243 0.15 20.04 20.71
C ASP A 243 -1.25 19.41 20.57
N ASP A 244 -2.02 19.83 19.56
CA ASP A 244 -3.25 19.16 19.15
C ASP A 244 -2.99 17.79 18.51
N LYS A 245 -3.30 16.74 19.28
CA LYS A 245 -3.30 15.30 18.89
C LYS A 245 -4.22 14.96 17.71
N ILE A 246 -4.92 15.94 17.15
CA ILE A 246 -5.82 15.77 16.00
C ILE A 246 -5.03 15.86 14.68
N SER A 247 -3.86 16.49 14.68
CA SER A 247 -3.01 16.61 13.49
C SER A 247 -2.06 15.42 13.34
N LEU A 248 -1.70 15.08 12.10
CA LEU A 248 -0.71 14.01 11.81
C LEU A 248 0.67 14.31 12.44
N LEU A 249 1.06 15.58 12.52
CA LEU A 249 2.30 16.01 13.17
C LEU A 249 2.21 15.88 14.69
N GLY A 250 1.11 16.31 15.30
CA GLY A 250 0.83 16.07 16.73
C GLY A 250 0.77 14.59 17.09
N SER A 251 0.40 13.73 16.14
CA SER A 251 0.49 12.26 16.27
C SER A 251 1.87 11.67 15.99
N ASN A 252 2.90 12.51 15.86
CA ASN A 252 4.28 12.13 15.63
C ASN A 252 4.47 11.23 14.39
N VAL A 253 3.77 11.50 13.28
CA VAL A 253 3.98 10.73 12.02
C VAL A 253 5.44 10.72 11.58
N HIS A 254 6.15 11.83 11.85
CA HIS A 254 7.55 12.05 11.51
C HIS A 254 8.54 11.31 12.42
N ASN A 255 8.17 11.07 13.69
CA ASN A 255 8.96 10.35 14.68
C ASN A 255 8.16 9.20 15.31
N HIS A 256 7.46 8.44 14.48
CA HIS A 256 6.51 7.45 14.97
C HIS A 256 7.23 6.30 15.68
N SER A 257 6.66 5.81 16.79
CA SER A 257 7.28 4.77 17.66
C SER A 257 7.70 3.50 16.92
N SER A 258 6.99 3.15 15.84
CA SER A 258 7.36 1.99 15.01
C SER A 258 8.70 2.18 14.29
N TYR A 259 9.06 3.41 13.93
CA TYR A 259 10.37 3.71 13.35
C TYR A 259 11.44 3.63 14.42
N THR A 260 11.25 4.29 15.57
CA THR A 260 12.22 4.29 16.67
C THR A 260 12.50 2.87 17.19
N GLU A 261 11.46 2.04 17.35
CA GLU A 261 11.59 0.62 17.70
C GLU A 261 12.36 -0.18 16.62
N ALA A 262 12.18 0.15 15.34
CA ALA A 262 12.88 -0.54 14.27
C ALA A 262 14.38 -0.24 14.25
N ILE A 263 14.79 0.96 14.69
CA ILE A 263 16.19 1.41 14.69
C ILE A 263 16.87 1.36 16.07
N SER A 264 16.18 0.96 17.14
CA SER A 264 16.72 1.00 18.52
C SER A 264 18.08 0.31 18.72
N ASN A 265 18.32 -0.79 18.00
CA ASN A 265 19.59 -1.54 18.07
C ASN A 265 20.60 -1.16 16.97
N TYR A 266 20.32 -0.13 16.18
CA TYR A 266 21.27 0.37 15.19
C TYR A 266 22.34 1.20 15.87
N LYS A 267 23.60 0.77 15.77
CA LYS A 267 24.75 1.53 16.24
C LYS A 267 25.42 2.21 15.03
N PRO A 268 25.44 3.55 14.96
CA PRO A 268 26.24 4.26 13.95
C PRO A 268 27.74 4.01 14.18
N CYS A 269 28.54 4.19 13.15
CA CYS A 269 30.00 4.15 13.25
C CYS A 269 30.54 5.57 13.13
N ASP A 270 31.33 6.01 14.11
CA ASP A 270 31.80 7.40 14.20
C ASP A 270 32.75 7.81 13.07
N LYS A 271 33.27 6.83 12.31
CA LYS A 271 34.19 7.05 11.18
C LYS A 271 33.48 7.20 9.83
N ASP A 272 32.15 7.07 9.79
CA ASP A 272 31.41 7.14 8.53
C ASP A 272 31.10 8.59 8.14
N ASP A 273 31.33 8.93 6.87
CA ASP A 273 30.71 10.12 6.28
C ASP A 273 29.17 10.00 6.26
N LEU A 274 28.48 11.12 6.03
CA LEU A 274 27.01 11.18 6.04
C LEU A 274 26.38 10.19 5.04
N THR A 275 26.94 10.06 3.84
CA THR A 275 26.41 9.20 2.77
C THR A 275 26.54 7.72 3.12
N SER A 276 27.70 7.33 3.65
CA SER A 276 28.00 6.00 4.17
C SER A 276 27.06 5.65 5.33
N SER A 277 26.88 6.58 6.27
CA SER A 277 26.00 6.40 7.43
C SER A 277 24.54 6.17 7.01
N ILE A 278 24.00 7.00 6.10
CA ILE A 278 22.64 6.85 5.56
C ILE A 278 22.49 5.49 4.85
N THR A 279 23.48 5.11 4.05
CA THR A 279 23.46 3.85 3.29
C THR A 279 23.47 2.62 4.21
N LYS A 280 24.32 2.63 5.24
CA LYS A 280 24.38 1.56 6.25
C LYS A 280 23.09 1.45 7.05
N LYS A 281 22.53 2.58 7.50
CA LYS A 281 21.23 2.62 8.21
C LYS A 281 20.10 2.09 7.34
N LYS A 282 20.04 2.49 6.06
CA LYS A 282 19.08 1.96 5.07
C LYS A 282 19.22 0.45 4.90
N LYS A 283 20.45 -0.08 4.81
CA LYS A 283 20.72 -1.53 4.70
C LYS A 283 20.28 -2.28 5.95
N TYR A 284 20.57 -1.75 7.14
CA TYR A 284 20.09 -2.29 8.41
C TYR A 284 18.56 -2.34 8.45
N LEU A 285 17.90 -1.22 8.13
CA LEU A 285 16.44 -1.12 8.15
C LEU A 285 15.79 -2.09 7.16
N ASN A 286 16.35 -2.24 5.96
CA ASN A 286 15.88 -3.23 4.98
C ASN A 286 15.95 -4.67 5.53
N ARG A 287 17.03 -5.04 6.23
CA ARG A 287 17.13 -6.36 6.88
C ARG A 287 16.10 -6.53 7.98
N LYS A 288 15.90 -5.51 8.83
CA LYS A 288 14.88 -5.52 9.89
C LYS A 288 13.47 -5.66 9.32
N LEU A 289 13.13 -4.87 8.29
CA LEU A 289 11.84 -4.94 7.60
C LEU A 289 11.63 -6.28 6.90
N ASN A 290 12.67 -6.90 6.33
CA ASN A 290 12.56 -8.24 5.77
C ASN A 290 12.27 -9.30 6.85
N LYS A 291 12.88 -9.19 8.04
CA LYS A 291 12.56 -10.05 9.19
C LYS A 291 11.11 -9.86 9.67
N ILE A 292 10.66 -8.61 9.80
CA ILE A 292 9.27 -8.27 10.18
C ILE A 292 8.29 -8.85 9.17
N LYS A 293 8.54 -8.62 7.87
CA LYS A 293 7.75 -9.17 6.78
C LYS A 293 7.68 -10.70 6.88
N TYR A 294 8.82 -11.37 7.05
CA TYR A 294 8.88 -12.82 7.17
C TYR A 294 8.04 -13.31 8.36
N ALA A 295 8.20 -12.70 9.54
CA ALA A 295 7.42 -13.02 10.73
C ALA A 295 5.90 -12.85 10.50
N ASN A 296 5.49 -11.78 9.82
CA ASN A 296 4.09 -11.50 9.52
C ASN A 296 3.47 -12.56 8.60
N ILE A 297 4.19 -12.99 7.56
CA ILE A 297 3.66 -13.95 6.58
C ILE A 297 3.65 -15.40 7.10
N ILE A 298 4.47 -15.75 8.10
CA ILE A 298 4.47 -17.09 8.71
C ILE A 298 3.59 -17.19 9.96
N LYS A 299 3.11 -16.05 10.48
CA LYS A 299 2.31 -16.01 11.71
C LYS A 299 1.07 -16.89 11.58
N THR A 300 0.85 -17.80 12.53
CA THR A 300 -0.35 -18.64 12.64
C THR A 300 -1.31 -18.03 13.66
N LYS A 301 -2.64 -18.11 13.43
CA LYS A 301 -3.64 -17.66 14.43
C LYS A 301 -4.23 -18.80 15.25
N THR A 302 -4.27 -20.00 14.68
CA THR A 302 -4.86 -21.18 15.32
C THR A 302 -3.97 -22.38 15.08
N ILE A 303 -4.12 -23.42 15.90
CA ILE A 303 -3.38 -24.68 15.74
C ILE A 303 -3.65 -25.34 14.37
N ASN A 304 -4.80 -25.07 13.75
CA ASN A 304 -5.21 -25.61 12.45
C ASN A 304 -4.85 -24.71 11.26
N ASP A 305 -4.12 -23.62 11.48
CA ASP A 305 -3.72 -22.68 10.44
C ASP A 305 -2.71 -23.32 9.48
N ARG A 306 -3.09 -23.48 8.21
CA ARG A 306 -2.27 -24.16 7.19
C ARG A 306 -0.99 -23.42 6.82
N ILE A 307 -0.81 -22.18 7.27
CA ILE A 307 0.47 -21.47 7.12
C ILE A 307 1.62 -22.28 7.76
N LYS A 308 1.35 -23.02 8.84
CA LYS A 308 2.34 -23.88 9.53
C LYS A 308 2.90 -25.00 8.65
N GLU A 309 2.15 -25.40 7.62
CA GLU A 309 2.53 -26.46 6.68
C GLU A 309 3.49 -25.95 5.58
N ILE A 310 3.67 -24.63 5.45
CA ILE A 310 4.60 -24.02 4.50
C ILE A 310 5.99 -23.98 5.13
N LEU A 311 6.78 -25.01 4.84
CA LEU A 311 8.15 -25.15 5.33
C LEU A 311 9.04 -23.98 4.86
N PRO A 312 10.04 -23.56 5.65
CA PRO A 312 11.00 -22.52 5.25
C PRO A 312 11.67 -22.79 3.90
N VAL A 313 12.07 -24.05 3.66
CA VAL A 313 12.70 -24.51 2.41
C VAL A 313 11.80 -24.39 1.16
N SER A 314 10.49 -24.25 1.35
CA SER A 314 9.55 -24.04 0.25
C SER A 314 9.56 -22.60 -0.27
N ARG A 315 10.07 -21.65 0.55
CA ARG A 315 10.06 -20.23 0.23
C ARG A 315 11.29 -19.82 -0.54
N HIS A 316 11.11 -18.87 -1.45
CA HIS A 316 12.23 -18.18 -2.07
C HIS A 316 12.97 -17.32 -1.04
N PRO A 317 14.31 -17.32 -1.00
CA PRO A 317 15.09 -16.62 0.02
C PRO A 317 14.87 -15.11 0.03
N GLU A 318 14.73 -14.48 -1.14
CA GLU A 318 14.62 -13.02 -1.23
C GLU A 318 13.19 -12.47 -1.11
N ASN A 319 12.24 -13.08 -1.82
CA ASN A 319 10.88 -12.54 -1.95
C ASN A 319 9.83 -13.30 -1.13
N PHE A 320 10.23 -14.40 -0.49
CA PHE A 320 9.44 -15.26 0.40
C PHE A 320 8.24 -15.98 -0.24
N THR A 321 8.12 -15.95 -1.57
CA THR A 321 7.09 -16.69 -2.30
C THR A 321 7.27 -18.20 -2.14
N ASP A 322 6.17 -18.91 -1.97
CA ASP A 322 6.15 -20.37 -1.90
C ASP A 322 6.43 -21.00 -3.28
N ILE A 323 7.05 -22.17 -3.30
CA ILE A 323 7.33 -22.93 -4.53
C ILE A 323 6.07 -23.22 -5.34
N SER A 324 4.88 -23.30 -4.71
CA SER A 324 3.62 -23.57 -5.41
C SER A 324 3.32 -22.57 -6.52
N ILE A 325 3.68 -21.29 -6.35
CA ILE A 325 3.47 -20.28 -7.39
C ILE A 325 4.63 -20.22 -8.39
N ARG A 326 5.75 -20.90 -8.11
CA ARG A 326 6.99 -20.87 -8.89
C ARG A 326 7.19 -22.08 -9.80
N LEU A 327 6.27 -23.06 -9.79
CA LEU A 327 6.34 -24.21 -10.70
C LEU A 327 6.23 -23.73 -12.16
N LYS A 328 7.12 -24.19 -13.04
CA LYS A 328 7.22 -23.69 -14.43
C LYS A 328 5.90 -23.75 -15.22
N ASN A 329 5.13 -24.82 -15.06
CA ASN A 329 3.87 -25.00 -15.77
C ASN A 329 2.70 -24.34 -14.99
N PRO A 330 1.89 -23.45 -15.61
CA PRO A 330 0.77 -22.80 -14.94
C PRO A 330 -0.29 -23.74 -14.35
N LEU A 331 -0.56 -24.88 -15.01
CA LEU A 331 -1.52 -25.87 -14.53
C LEU A 331 -1.00 -26.60 -13.29
N ASP A 332 0.29 -26.92 -13.25
CA ASP A 332 0.89 -27.54 -12.08
C ASP A 332 1.00 -26.57 -10.91
N ALA A 333 1.35 -25.30 -11.17
CA ALA A 333 1.27 -24.25 -10.17
C ALA A 333 -0.14 -24.14 -9.59
N LYS A 334 -1.18 -24.14 -10.45
CA LYS A 334 -2.58 -24.15 -10.03
C LYS A 334 -2.93 -25.35 -9.14
N LYS A 335 -2.47 -26.57 -9.48
CA LYS A 335 -2.67 -27.77 -8.64
C LYS A 335 -1.96 -27.60 -7.29
N ALA A 336 -0.71 -27.17 -7.28
CA ALA A 336 0.08 -26.99 -6.06
C ALA A 336 -0.54 -25.94 -5.13
N ILE A 337 -1.00 -24.81 -5.67
CA ILE A 337 -1.71 -23.77 -4.92
C ILE A 337 -3.02 -24.32 -4.35
N ARG A 338 -3.81 -25.03 -5.15
CA ARG A 338 -5.05 -25.67 -4.69
C ARG A 338 -4.80 -26.68 -3.58
N TYR A 339 -3.71 -27.44 -3.67
CA TYR A 339 -3.27 -28.31 -2.59
C TYR A 339 -2.94 -27.51 -1.33
N ARG A 340 -2.17 -26.42 -1.43
CA ARG A 340 -1.83 -25.53 -0.30
C ARG A 340 -3.05 -24.92 0.39
N ILE A 341 -4.12 -24.57 -0.35
CA ILE A 341 -5.36 -24.03 0.25
C ILE A 341 -6.40 -25.12 0.59
N GLY A 342 -6.20 -26.35 0.16
CA GLY A 342 -6.99 -27.52 0.58
C GLY A 342 -8.18 -27.81 -0.32
N SER A 343 -8.10 -27.32 -1.56
CA SER A 343 -9.13 -27.38 -2.58
C SER A 343 -8.66 -28.10 -3.85
N LEU A 344 -7.70 -29.03 -3.73
CA LEU A 344 -7.15 -29.78 -4.88
C LEU A 344 -8.24 -30.51 -5.68
N CYS A 345 -9.14 -31.20 -4.99
CA CYS A 345 -10.30 -31.90 -5.56
C CYS A 345 -11.59 -31.34 -4.95
N PRO A 346 -12.02 -30.12 -5.34
CA PRO A 346 -13.19 -29.49 -4.76
C PRO A 346 -14.46 -30.27 -5.13
N ALA A 347 -15.43 -30.29 -4.22
CA ALA A 347 -16.74 -30.94 -4.38
C ALA A 347 -16.73 -32.46 -4.66
N ARG A 348 -15.58 -33.13 -4.62
CA ARG A 348 -15.49 -34.60 -4.75
C ARG A 348 -15.69 -35.28 -3.39
N LYS A 349 -16.19 -36.52 -3.40
CA LYS A 349 -16.23 -37.38 -2.21
C LYS A 349 -14.92 -38.15 -2.07
N CYS A 350 -14.55 -38.48 -0.84
CA CYS A 350 -13.41 -39.34 -0.56
C CYS A 350 -13.74 -40.75 -1.06
N PRO A 351 -12.85 -41.39 -1.83
CA PRO A 351 -13.11 -42.71 -2.40
C PRO A 351 -13.32 -43.79 -1.32
N VAL A 352 -12.67 -43.64 -0.16
CA VAL A 352 -12.67 -44.61 0.94
C VAL A 352 -13.86 -44.37 1.89
N CYS A 353 -13.94 -43.21 2.53
CA CYS A 353 -14.95 -42.94 3.57
C CYS A 353 -16.20 -42.21 3.06
N LYS A 354 -16.32 -41.95 1.74
CA LYS A 354 -17.45 -41.29 1.05
C LYS A 354 -17.83 -39.87 1.51
N ASN A 355 -17.18 -39.33 2.54
CA ASN A 355 -17.33 -37.93 2.99
C ASN A 355 -16.73 -36.93 2.00
N LYS A 356 -17.13 -35.64 2.08
CA LYS A 356 -16.55 -34.56 1.26
C LYS A 356 -15.02 -34.55 1.36
N PHE A 357 -14.33 -34.61 0.23
CA PHE A 357 -12.88 -34.68 0.19
C PHE A 357 -12.25 -33.42 0.79
N ARG A 358 -11.18 -33.63 1.55
CA ARG A 358 -10.46 -32.64 2.36
C ARG A 358 -9.00 -33.07 2.40
N HIS A 359 -8.10 -32.14 2.65
CA HIS A 359 -6.66 -32.40 2.70
C HIS A 359 -6.27 -33.52 3.68
N THR A 360 -6.93 -33.62 4.85
CA THR A 360 -6.69 -34.68 5.84
C THR A 360 -6.95 -36.10 5.32
N HIS A 361 -7.76 -36.26 4.27
CA HIS A 361 -8.01 -37.57 3.66
C HIS A 361 -6.80 -38.12 2.90
N ILE A 362 -5.83 -37.29 2.53
CA ILE A 362 -4.64 -37.73 1.79
C ILE A 362 -3.83 -38.73 2.63
N GLN A 363 -3.57 -38.39 3.89
CA GLN A 363 -2.88 -39.29 4.81
C GLN A 363 -3.85 -40.33 5.39
N ARG A 364 -5.01 -39.90 5.90
CA ARG A 364 -5.94 -40.79 6.61
C ARG A 364 -6.57 -41.87 5.73
N CYS A 365 -6.98 -41.53 4.51
CA CYS A 365 -7.75 -42.43 3.65
C CYS A 365 -6.92 -42.94 2.47
N LEU A 366 -6.18 -42.08 1.78
CA LEU A 366 -5.40 -42.50 0.61
C LEU A 366 -4.06 -43.15 0.99
N LYS A 367 -3.71 -43.15 2.30
CA LYS A 367 -2.45 -43.66 2.88
C LYS A 367 -1.20 -43.13 2.17
N LEU A 368 -1.27 -41.87 1.72
CA LEU A 368 -0.14 -41.19 1.07
C LEU A 368 0.67 -40.41 2.10
N SER A 369 2.00 -40.48 1.99
CA SER A 369 2.91 -39.72 2.85
C SER A 369 2.69 -38.21 2.74
N ASN A 370 3.14 -37.47 3.75
CA ASN A 370 3.01 -36.02 3.79
C ASN A 370 3.63 -35.38 2.52
N THR A 371 2.82 -34.65 1.76
CA THR A 371 3.24 -34.04 0.49
C THR A 371 3.94 -32.69 0.69
N GLU A 372 3.86 -32.09 1.90
CA GLU A 372 4.49 -30.80 2.19
C GLU A 372 6.03 -30.84 2.01
N GLN A 373 6.68 -31.98 2.28
CA GLN A 373 8.13 -32.15 2.12
C GLN A 373 8.60 -32.08 0.65
N LEU A 374 7.71 -32.30 -0.31
CA LEU A 374 8.01 -32.21 -1.75
C LEU A 374 7.92 -30.78 -2.29
N PHE A 375 7.56 -29.81 -1.44
CA PHE A 375 7.56 -28.40 -1.84
C PHE A 375 8.98 -27.83 -1.71
N THR A 376 9.90 -28.29 -2.55
CA THR A 376 11.26 -27.74 -2.68
C THR A 376 11.65 -27.64 -4.16
N ASN A 377 12.63 -26.77 -4.49
CA ASN A 377 13.13 -26.65 -5.87
C ASN A 377 13.64 -28.01 -6.41
N ALA A 378 14.32 -28.80 -5.57
CA ALA A 378 14.90 -30.09 -5.94
C ALA A 378 13.88 -31.21 -6.19
N THR A 379 12.64 -31.07 -5.70
CA THR A 379 11.64 -32.16 -5.73
C THR A 379 10.39 -31.83 -6.54
N THR A 380 10.44 -30.77 -7.36
CA THR A 380 9.30 -30.29 -8.17
C THR A 380 8.68 -31.39 -9.05
N ASN A 381 9.48 -32.23 -9.71
CA ASN A 381 8.96 -33.35 -10.51
C ASN A 381 8.21 -34.38 -9.63
N LYS A 382 8.78 -34.75 -8.48
CA LYS A 382 8.15 -35.68 -7.53
C LYS A 382 6.84 -35.09 -6.96
N LEU A 383 6.81 -33.79 -6.69
CA LEU A 383 5.61 -33.07 -6.27
C LEU A 383 4.51 -33.17 -7.32
N ILE A 384 4.82 -32.90 -8.59
CA ILE A 384 3.84 -32.93 -9.68
C ILE A 384 3.25 -34.33 -9.84
N ILE A 385 4.10 -35.36 -9.83
CA ILE A 385 3.68 -36.77 -9.86
C ILE A 385 2.75 -37.07 -8.68
N ARG A 386 3.11 -36.65 -7.46
CA ARG A 386 2.30 -36.85 -6.25
C ARG A 386 0.94 -36.16 -6.35
N LEU A 387 0.88 -34.93 -6.83
CA LEU A 387 -0.37 -34.19 -7.00
C LEU A 387 -1.28 -34.86 -8.03
N ASN A 388 -0.73 -35.32 -9.15
CA ASN A 388 -1.49 -36.06 -10.16
C ASN A 388 -2.01 -37.40 -9.63
N LEU A 389 -1.21 -38.12 -8.83
CA LEU A 389 -1.62 -39.37 -8.18
C LEU A 389 -2.80 -39.14 -7.21
N ILE A 390 -2.75 -38.08 -6.40
CA ILE A 390 -3.86 -37.71 -5.50
C ILE A 390 -5.13 -37.45 -6.31
N ILE A 391 -5.03 -36.66 -7.39
CA ILE A 391 -6.18 -36.36 -8.26
C ILE A 391 -6.74 -37.65 -8.87
N ALA A 392 -5.88 -38.51 -9.41
CA ALA A 392 -6.28 -39.77 -10.03
C ALA A 392 -6.99 -40.71 -9.03
N LYS A 393 -6.44 -40.88 -7.82
CA LYS A 393 -7.07 -41.70 -6.76
C LYS A 393 -8.46 -41.18 -6.36
N VAL A 394 -8.66 -39.85 -6.37
CA VAL A 394 -9.97 -39.26 -6.06
C VAL A 394 -10.94 -39.35 -7.25
N LYS A 395 -10.44 -39.35 -8.49
CA LYS A 395 -11.25 -39.43 -9.72
C LYS A 395 -11.74 -40.85 -10.04
N LYS A 396 -10.92 -41.89 -9.85
CA LYS A 396 -11.16 -43.30 -10.25
C LYS A 396 -12.42 -44.00 -9.67
N LEU A 397 -13.34 -43.28 -9.03
CA LEU A 397 -14.55 -43.82 -8.40
C LEU A 397 -15.82 -43.00 -8.71
N HIS A 398 -15.79 -42.16 -9.75
CA HIS A 398 -16.92 -41.33 -10.16
C HIS A 398 -17.37 -41.52 -11.62
N ASP A 399 -16.72 -42.40 -12.37
CA ASP A 399 -17.26 -42.90 -13.64
C ASP A 399 -17.91 -44.25 -13.32
N PRO A 400 -19.22 -44.44 -13.56
CA PRO A 400 -19.78 -45.80 -13.52
C PRO A 400 -19.13 -46.63 -14.63
N PRO A 401 -19.06 -47.97 -14.48
CA PRO A 401 -18.63 -48.85 -15.57
C PRO A 401 -19.43 -48.62 -16.84
#